data_AF-L1I6D7-F1
#
_entry.id   AF-L1I6D7-F1
#
_cell.length_a   1.000
_cell.length_b   1.000
_cell.length_c   1.000
_cell.angle_alpha   90.00
_cell.angle_beta   90.00
_cell.angle_gamma   90.00
#
_symmetry.space_group_name_H-M   'P 1'
#
loop_
_entity.id
_entity.type
_entity.pdbx_description
1 polymer ?
#
loop_
_entity_poly.entity_id
_entity_poly.type
_entity_poly.pdbx_seq_one_letter_code
_entity_poly.pdbx_strand_id
1 'polypeptide(L)'
;MRQHGVDKWKIELYERFPCSNRTELRKKEGDIIKQIGTLSSIVSGRDKKEYSEANAEHLKERSRKYAEENKEKLKQRYEHYYQENKEKISERSKMRRETLTEEQREINRQRRKEYYDKHAEEDKERSKQYYQENKDKINERKRQMRKQKKETMGAATNKKEGDDELVEDIGRLDINQNETD
;
A
#
# COMPACT_ATOMS: atom_id res chain seq x y z
N MET A 1 -36.65 22.64 11.30
CA MET A 1 -38.00 22.81 10.70
C MET A 1 -38.94 21.62 10.87
N ARG A 2 -38.48 20.35 10.98
CA ARG A 2 -39.42 19.20 11.12
C ARG A 2 -40.11 19.06 12.48
N GLN A 3 -39.55 19.64 13.54
CA GLN A 3 -40.09 19.54 14.92
C GLN A 3 -40.93 20.76 15.35
N HIS A 4 -40.86 21.86 14.62
CA HIS A 4 -41.50 23.13 14.95
C HIS A 4 -42.12 23.70 13.68
N GLY A 5 -43.45 23.84 13.65
CA GLY A 5 -44.23 24.29 12.49
C GLY A 5 -43.81 25.67 11.99
N VAL A 6 -44.18 25.96 10.73
CA VAL A 6 -43.80 27.19 10.03
C VAL A 6 -44.32 28.44 10.74
N ASP A 7 -45.42 28.33 11.49
CA ASP A 7 -46.04 29.41 12.28
C ASP A 7 -45.12 29.97 13.38
N LYS A 8 -44.08 29.22 13.78
CA LYS A 8 -43.08 29.67 14.76
C LYS A 8 -41.95 30.49 14.15
N TRP A 9 -41.94 30.68 12.83
CA TRP A 9 -40.90 31.39 12.11
C TRP A 9 -41.51 32.58 11.36
N LYS A 10 -40.86 33.75 11.45
CA LYS A 10 -41.23 34.94 10.70
C LYS A 10 -40.21 35.18 9.60
N ILE A 11 -40.68 35.62 8.43
CA ILE A 11 -39.82 36.00 7.30
C ILE A 11 -39.85 37.52 7.22
N GLU A 12 -38.69 38.14 7.41
CA GLU A 12 -38.52 39.60 7.36
C GLU A 12 -37.50 39.94 6.27
N LEU A 13 -37.74 41.01 5.53
CA LEU A 13 -36.81 41.50 4.51
C LEU A 13 -35.63 42.18 5.21
N TYR A 14 -34.42 41.64 5.01
CA TYR A 14 -33.20 42.20 5.61
C TYR A 14 -32.79 43.53 4.96
N GLU A 15 -32.61 43.55 3.63
CA GLU A 15 -32.13 44.72 2.89
C GLU A 15 -32.56 44.64 1.41
N ARG A 16 -32.85 45.78 0.78
CA ARG A 16 -32.96 45.87 -0.68
C ARG A 16 -31.56 46.02 -1.29
N PHE A 17 -31.09 44.97 -1.94
CA PHE A 17 -29.75 44.94 -2.53
C PHE A 17 -29.82 45.03 -4.07
N PRO A 18 -29.24 46.07 -4.71
CA PRO A 18 -29.13 46.12 -6.16
C PRO A 18 -28.06 45.13 -6.65
N CYS A 19 -28.43 44.19 -7.51
CA CYS A 19 -27.52 43.20 -8.08
C CYS A 19 -27.80 43.00 -9.57
N SER A 20 -26.76 42.75 -10.36
CA SER A 20 -26.87 42.55 -11.81
C SER A 20 -27.19 41.09 -12.18
N ASN A 21 -26.84 40.15 -11.31
CA ASN A 21 -27.04 38.73 -11.55
C ASN A 21 -27.30 37.95 -10.25
N ARG A 22 -27.82 36.72 -10.40
CA ARG A 22 -28.14 35.82 -9.29
C ARG A 22 -26.93 35.43 -8.45
N THR A 23 -25.73 35.43 -9.04
CA THR A 23 -24.50 35.04 -8.36
C THR A 23 -24.09 36.08 -7.31
N GLU A 24 -24.16 37.37 -7.66
CA GLU A 24 -23.93 38.49 -6.75
C GLU A 24 -24.90 38.46 -5.56
N LEU A 25 -26.19 38.26 -5.82
CA LEU A 25 -27.21 38.15 -4.78
C LEU A 25 -26.89 37.00 -3.81
N ARG A 26 -26.54 35.82 -4.34
CA ARG A 26 -26.20 34.64 -3.53
C ARG A 26 -24.95 34.83 -2.69
N LYS A 27 -23.94 35.55 -3.19
CA LYS A 27 -22.74 35.87 -2.42
C LYS A 27 -23.10 36.78 -1.24
N LYS A 28 -23.85 37.85 -1.49
CA LYS A 28 -24.32 38.77 -0.44
C LYS A 28 -25.17 38.06 0.60
N GLU A 29 -26.10 37.21 0.18
CA GLU A 29 -26.90 36.34 1.07
C GLU A 29 -25.99 35.42 1.90
N GLY A 30 -25.01 34.79 1.28
CA GLY A 30 -24.02 33.94 1.96
C GLY A 30 -23.22 34.69 3.03
N ASP A 31 -22.83 35.94 2.77
CA ASP A 31 -22.10 36.76 3.72
C ASP A 31 -22.99 37.18 4.91
N ILE A 32 -24.26 37.52 4.65
CA ILE A 32 -25.25 37.76 5.71
C ILE A 32 -25.44 36.51 6.58
N ILE A 33 -25.55 35.33 5.96
CA ILE A 33 -25.66 34.05 6.68
C ILE A 33 -24.46 33.80 7.60
N LYS A 34 -23.23 34.09 7.12
CA LYS A 34 -22.00 33.95 7.91
C LYS A 34 -21.93 34.97 9.05
N GLN A 35 -22.33 36.22 8.80
CA GLN A 35 -22.25 37.32 9.77
C GLN A 35 -23.26 37.15 10.90
N ILE A 36 -24.51 36.80 10.57
CA ILE A 36 -25.58 36.64 11.56
C ILE A 36 -25.45 35.31 12.31
N GLY A 37 -24.92 34.27 11.65
CA GLY A 37 -24.86 32.93 12.22
C GLY A 37 -26.26 32.32 12.30
N THR A 38 -26.78 31.85 11.16
CA THR A 38 -28.13 31.26 11.11
C THR A 38 -28.11 29.76 11.37
N LEU A 39 -29.29 29.19 11.65
CA LEU A 39 -29.51 27.74 11.74
C LEU A 39 -29.34 27.01 10.38
N SER A 40 -29.04 27.73 9.31
CA SER A 40 -28.83 27.14 7.99
C SER A 40 -27.50 26.40 7.95
N SER A 41 -27.56 25.10 7.62
CA SER A 41 -26.36 24.31 7.32
C SER A 41 -25.76 24.63 5.94
N ILE A 42 -26.46 25.42 5.12
CA ILE A 42 -26.06 25.78 3.77
C ILE A 42 -25.79 27.28 3.71
N VAL A 43 -24.63 27.64 3.14
CA VAL A 43 -24.26 29.04 2.87
C VAL A 43 -24.41 29.30 1.38
N SER A 44 -25.33 30.20 1.02
CA SER A 44 -25.57 30.62 -0.36
C SER A 44 -24.29 31.17 -1.00
N GLY A 45 -24.09 30.88 -2.29
CA GLY A 45 -22.94 31.41 -3.05
C GLY A 45 -21.58 30.80 -2.71
N ARG A 46 -21.49 29.88 -1.74
CA ARG A 46 -20.24 29.18 -1.38
C ARG A 46 -19.83 28.20 -2.48
N ASP A 47 -18.55 28.22 -2.85
CA ASP A 47 -17.98 27.24 -3.78
C ASP A 47 -17.52 25.96 -3.06
N LYS A 48 -17.37 24.86 -3.82
CA LYS A 48 -16.86 23.58 -3.32
C LYS A 48 -15.49 23.71 -2.68
N LYS A 49 -14.61 24.56 -3.23
CA LYS A 49 -13.29 24.81 -2.66
C LYS A 49 -13.39 25.44 -1.27
N GLU A 50 -14.15 26.53 -1.16
CA GLU A 50 -14.37 27.22 0.13
C GLU A 50 -15.01 26.30 1.17
N TYR A 51 -15.96 25.46 0.76
CA TYR A 51 -16.54 24.44 1.63
C TYR A 51 -15.49 23.44 2.10
N SER A 52 -14.65 22.92 1.18
CA SER A 52 -13.62 21.95 1.51
C SER A 52 -12.57 22.52 2.46
N GLU A 53 -12.17 23.77 2.28
CA GLU A 53 -11.20 24.44 3.14
C GLU A 53 -11.78 24.69 4.53
N ALA A 54 -12.98 25.27 4.61
CA ALA A 54 -13.64 25.55 5.89
C ALA A 54 -14.00 24.28 6.68
N ASN A 55 -14.14 23.12 6.02
CA ASN A 55 -14.52 21.86 6.64
C ASN A 55 -13.42 20.79 6.55
N ALA A 56 -12.17 21.18 6.27
CA ALA A 56 -11.09 20.25 5.95
C ALA A 56 -10.88 19.18 7.05
N GLU A 57 -10.82 19.61 8.32
CA GLU A 57 -10.63 18.69 9.45
C GLU A 57 -11.80 17.71 9.61
N HIS A 58 -13.04 18.21 9.55
CA HIS A 58 -14.23 17.36 9.65
C HIS A 58 -14.33 16.36 8.49
N LEU A 59 -13.99 16.79 7.26
CA LEU A 59 -13.94 15.90 6.09
C LEU A 59 -12.84 14.84 6.25
N LYS A 60 -11.68 15.22 6.79
CA LYS A 60 -10.56 14.32 7.04
C LYS A 60 -10.89 13.31 8.14
N GLU A 61 -11.52 13.74 9.23
CA GLU A 61 -11.98 12.86 10.31
C GLU A 61 -13.04 11.88 9.80
N ARG A 62 -14.05 12.38 9.08
CA ARG A 62 -15.08 11.53 8.47
C ARG A 62 -14.47 10.49 7.53
N SER A 63 -13.48 10.89 6.74
CA SER A 63 -12.78 9.99 5.83
C SER A 63 -11.97 8.93 6.58
N ARG A 64 -11.32 9.30 7.70
CA ARG A 64 -10.61 8.35 8.57
C ARG A 64 -11.57 7.33 9.19
N LYS A 65 -12.66 7.78 9.81
CA LYS A 65 -13.69 6.89 10.39
C LYS A 65 -14.22 5.91 9.36
N TYR A 66 -14.57 6.41 8.18
CA TYR A 66 -15.04 5.56 7.08
C TYR A 66 -13.99 4.51 6.68
N ALA A 67 -12.72 4.89 6.56
CA ALA A 67 -11.63 3.98 6.20
C ALA A 67 -11.37 2.91 7.28
N GLU A 68 -11.48 3.27 8.55
CA GLU A 68 -11.34 2.34 9.69
C GLU A 68 -12.50 1.36 9.75
N GLU A 69 -13.73 1.84 9.71
CA GLU A 69 -14.95 1.01 9.74
C GLU A 69 -15.06 0.07 8.53
N ASN A 70 -14.55 0.49 7.37
CA ASN A 70 -14.65 -0.26 6.11
C ASN A 70 -13.32 -0.87 5.67
N LYS A 71 -12.34 -0.99 6.58
CA LYS A 71 -10.96 -1.44 6.26
C LYS A 71 -10.93 -2.75 5.48
N GLU A 72 -11.70 -3.75 5.92
CA GLU A 72 -11.73 -5.07 5.29
C GLU A 72 -12.39 -5.03 3.91
N LYS A 73 -13.52 -4.34 3.78
CA LYS A 73 -14.22 -4.15 2.49
C LYS A 73 -13.34 -3.41 1.49
N LEU A 74 -12.62 -2.39 1.93
CA LEU A 74 -11.67 -1.65 1.11
C LEU A 74 -10.53 -2.56 0.68
N LYS A 75 -9.95 -3.34 1.59
CA LYS A 75 -8.88 -4.30 1.29
C LYS A 75 -9.32 -5.32 0.23
N GLN A 76 -10.48 -5.96 0.42
CA GLN A 76 -11.03 -6.92 -0.55
C GLN A 76 -11.27 -6.28 -1.92
N ARG A 77 -11.82 -5.06 -1.94
CA ARG A 77 -12.02 -4.30 -3.18
C ARG A 77 -10.70 -4.00 -3.89
N TYR A 78 -9.65 -3.62 -3.13
CA TYR A 78 -8.33 -3.37 -3.69
C TYR A 78 -7.67 -4.65 -4.22
N GLU A 79 -7.80 -5.77 -3.51
CA GLU A 79 -7.29 -7.07 -3.93
C GLU A 79 -7.97 -7.52 -5.24
N HIS A 80 -9.31 -7.43 -5.31
CA HIS A 80 -10.07 -7.76 -6.51
C HIS A 80 -9.63 -6.88 -7.69
N TYR A 81 -9.58 -5.56 -7.50
CA TYR A 81 -9.12 -4.63 -8.53
C TYR A 81 -7.69 -4.97 -9.02
N TYR A 82 -6.78 -5.30 -8.10
CA TYR A 82 -5.42 -5.67 -8.45
C TYR A 82 -5.36 -6.99 -9.22
N GLN A 83 -6.13 -8.00 -8.82
CA GLN A 83 -6.17 -9.30 -9.51
C GLN A 83 -6.70 -9.15 -10.94
N GLU A 84 -7.82 -8.44 -11.13
CA GLU A 84 -8.42 -8.22 -12.45
C GLU A 84 -7.55 -7.36 -13.37
N ASN A 85 -6.79 -6.41 -12.81
CA ASN A 85 -6.00 -5.45 -13.58
C ASN A 85 -4.50 -5.71 -13.50
N LYS A 86 -4.07 -6.86 -12.99
CA LYS A 86 -2.66 -7.19 -12.74
C LYS A 86 -1.81 -7.01 -13.99
N GLU A 87 -2.29 -7.49 -15.13
CA GLU A 87 -1.61 -7.43 -16.42
C GLU A 87 -1.51 -5.98 -16.90
N LYS A 88 -2.61 -5.23 -16.90
CA LYS A 88 -2.64 -3.80 -17.27
C LYS A 88 -1.71 -2.95 -16.38
N ILE A 89 -1.67 -3.25 -15.07
CA ILE A 89 -0.78 -2.57 -14.12
C ILE A 89 0.68 -2.89 -14.45
N SER A 90 0.98 -4.15 -14.76
CA SER A 90 2.32 -4.59 -15.16
C SER A 90 2.76 -3.95 -16.48
N GLU A 91 1.92 -3.97 -17.50
CA GLU A 91 2.16 -3.34 -18.80
C GLU A 91 2.38 -1.84 -18.67
N ARG A 92 1.51 -1.14 -17.93
CA ARG A 92 1.70 0.29 -17.65
C ARG A 92 3.01 0.57 -16.93
N SER A 93 3.43 -0.33 -16.05
CA SER A 93 4.70 -0.22 -15.34
C SER A 93 5.90 -0.45 -16.27
N LYS A 94 5.81 -1.39 -17.22
CA LYS A 94 6.83 -1.62 -18.25
C LYS A 94 6.92 -0.43 -19.20
N MET A 95 5.79 0.00 -19.75
CA MET A 95 5.69 1.19 -20.61
C MET A 95 6.33 2.40 -19.95
N ARG A 96 6.00 2.69 -18.68
CA ARG A 96 6.61 3.82 -17.95
C ARG A 96 8.14 3.73 -17.88
N ARG A 97 8.73 2.54 -17.79
CA ARG A 97 10.19 2.35 -17.76
C ARG A 97 10.80 2.53 -19.16
N GLU A 98 10.11 2.01 -20.17
CA GLU A 98 10.54 2.07 -21.57
C GLU A 98 10.46 3.48 -22.15
N THR A 99 9.40 4.23 -21.83
CA THR A 99 9.20 5.62 -22.26
C THR A 99 10.04 6.63 -21.46
N LEU A 100 10.79 6.18 -20.46
CA LEU A 100 11.59 7.06 -19.62
C LEU A 100 12.85 7.50 -20.37
N THR A 101 13.04 8.81 -20.53
CA THR A 101 14.24 9.35 -21.18
C THR A 101 15.49 9.11 -20.32
N GLU A 102 16.67 9.12 -20.94
CA GLU A 102 17.92 8.91 -20.20
C GLU A 102 18.18 10.02 -19.16
N GLU A 103 17.81 11.26 -19.48
CA GLU A 103 17.85 12.39 -18.53
C GLU A 103 16.97 12.13 -17.29
N GLN A 104 15.74 11.63 -17.49
CA GLN A 104 14.84 11.29 -16.38
C GLN A 104 15.36 10.10 -15.56
N ARG A 105 16.02 9.13 -16.20
CA ARG A 105 16.69 8.02 -15.51
C ARG A 105 17.83 8.55 -14.63
N GLU A 106 18.61 9.50 -15.14
CA GLU A 106 19.69 10.11 -14.38
C GLU A 106 19.20 10.93 -13.20
N ILE A 107 18.17 11.76 -13.39
CA ILE A 107 17.52 12.48 -12.29
C ILE A 107 17.02 11.51 -11.22
N ASN A 108 16.42 10.38 -11.62
CA ASN A 108 15.96 9.36 -10.67
C ASN A 108 17.12 8.67 -9.94
N ARG A 109 18.24 8.39 -10.63
CA ARG A 109 19.47 7.85 -10.00
C ARG A 109 20.02 8.82 -8.96
N GLN A 110 20.13 10.10 -9.32
CA GLN A 110 20.66 11.14 -8.46
C GLN A 110 19.78 11.37 -7.22
N ARG A 111 18.45 11.47 -7.40
CA ARG A 111 17.49 11.55 -6.29
C ARG A 111 17.59 10.35 -5.35
N ARG A 112 17.75 9.16 -5.89
CA ARG A 112 17.90 7.93 -5.09
C ARG A 112 19.19 7.96 -4.28
N LYS A 113 20.29 8.42 -4.86
CA LYS A 113 21.58 8.59 -4.17
C LYS A 113 21.46 9.61 -3.04
N GLU A 114 20.92 10.79 -3.31
CA GLU A 114 20.71 11.83 -2.30
C GLU A 114 19.82 11.37 -1.13
N TYR A 115 18.78 10.58 -1.43
CA TYR A 115 17.94 9.98 -0.39
C TYR A 115 18.76 9.05 0.51
N TYR A 116 19.53 8.12 -0.07
CA TYR A 116 20.37 7.22 0.72
C TYR A 116 21.43 7.97 1.53
N ASP A 117 22.07 8.98 0.95
CA ASP A 117 23.10 9.75 1.65
C ASP A 117 22.51 10.51 2.86
N LYS A 118 21.31 11.09 2.70
CA LYS A 118 20.60 11.79 3.79
C LYS A 118 20.12 10.85 4.89
N HIS A 119 19.64 9.67 4.53
CA HIS A 119 19.05 8.72 5.47
C HIS A 119 20.01 7.60 5.90
N ALA A 120 21.29 7.66 5.51
CA ALA A 120 22.25 6.59 5.77
C ALA A 120 22.42 6.29 7.27
N GLU A 121 22.52 7.33 8.10
CA GLU A 121 22.69 7.17 9.54
C GLU A 121 21.38 6.72 10.21
N GLU A 122 20.24 7.29 9.83
CA GLU A 122 18.92 6.87 10.32
C GLU A 122 18.64 5.39 9.98
N ASP A 123 18.98 4.97 8.76
CA ASP A 123 18.83 3.58 8.30
C ASP A 123 19.77 2.63 9.06
N LYS A 124 21.00 3.05 9.37
CA LYS A 124 21.94 2.30 10.21
C LYS A 124 21.42 2.15 11.63
N GLU A 125 20.94 3.22 12.24
CA GLU A 125 20.37 3.20 13.58
C GLU A 125 19.12 2.31 13.65
N ARG A 126 18.19 2.49 12.70
CA ARG A 126 17.00 1.63 12.58
C ARG A 126 17.38 0.16 12.40
N SER A 127 18.42 -0.13 11.61
CA SER A 127 18.92 -1.49 11.42
C SER A 127 19.51 -2.08 12.71
N LYS A 128 20.25 -1.28 13.50
CA LYS A 128 20.77 -1.69 14.81
C LYS A 128 19.64 -1.98 15.79
N GLN A 129 18.66 -1.07 15.89
CA GLN A 129 17.49 -1.25 16.75
C GLN A 129 16.72 -2.51 16.38
N TYR A 130 16.39 -2.68 15.10
CA TYR A 130 15.72 -3.87 14.60
C TYR A 130 16.49 -5.15 14.96
N TYR A 131 17.81 -5.17 14.75
CA TYR A 131 18.63 -6.33 15.10
C TYR A 131 18.62 -6.63 16.60
N GLN A 132 18.69 -5.59 17.45
CA GLN A 132 18.70 -5.75 18.90
C GLN A 132 17.36 -6.30 19.40
N GLU A 133 16.24 -5.76 18.91
CA GLU A 133 14.89 -6.19 19.27
C GLU A 133 14.54 -7.59 18.76
N ASN A 134 15.13 -7.99 17.62
CA ASN A 134 14.80 -9.26 16.96
C ASN A 134 15.94 -10.28 17.05
N LYS A 135 16.95 -10.04 17.90
CA LYS A 135 18.18 -10.84 17.99
C LYS A 135 17.89 -12.33 18.16
N ASP A 136 17.00 -12.69 19.07
CA ASP A 136 16.70 -14.08 19.39
C ASP A 136 15.94 -14.77 18.26
N LYS A 137 14.96 -14.10 17.67
CA LYS A 137 14.22 -14.60 16.48
C LYS A 137 15.15 -14.78 15.28
N ILE A 138 16.07 -13.84 15.06
CA ILE A 138 17.07 -13.93 13.97
C ILE A 138 18.00 -15.12 14.21
N ASN A 139 18.46 -15.32 15.45
CA ASN A 139 19.35 -16.43 15.79
C ASN A 139 18.65 -17.79 15.74
N GLU A 140 17.39 -17.87 16.18
CA GLU A 140 16.56 -19.07 16.06
C GLU A 140 16.35 -19.45 14.59
N ARG A 141 16.01 -18.48 13.74
CA ARG A 141 15.89 -18.70 12.29
C ARG A 141 17.22 -19.19 11.69
N LYS A 142 18.36 -18.63 12.12
CA LYS A 142 19.70 -19.13 11.72
C LYS A 142 19.95 -20.56 12.18
N ARG A 143 19.53 -20.94 13.40
CA ARG A 143 19.65 -22.32 13.91
C ARG A 143 18.80 -23.29 13.09
N GLN A 144 17.55 -22.93 12.78
CA GLN A 144 16.67 -23.73 11.92
C GLN A 144 17.27 -23.93 10.53
N MET A 145 17.76 -22.86 9.90
CA MET A 145 18.44 -22.93 8.60
C MET A 145 19.67 -23.84 8.63
N ARG A 146 20.48 -23.79 9.71
CA ARG A 146 21.64 -24.70 9.88
C ARG A 146 21.20 -26.16 10.04
N LYS A 147 20.14 -26.42 10.80
CA LYS A 147 19.58 -27.75 11.00
C LYS A 147 19.07 -28.32 9.68
N GLN A 148 18.26 -27.56 8.95
CA GLN A 148 17.78 -27.92 7.62
C GLN A 148 18.94 -28.20 6.66
N LYS A 149 19.96 -27.34 6.63
CA LYS A 149 21.15 -27.56 5.79
C LYS A 149 21.90 -28.85 6.16
N LYS A 150 22.03 -29.16 7.46
CA LYS A 150 22.67 -30.41 7.92
C LYS A 150 21.85 -31.63 7.53
N GLU A 151 20.52 -31.57 7.66
CA GLU A 151 19.60 -32.62 7.24
C GLU A 151 19.63 -32.84 5.72
N THR A 152 19.64 -31.77 4.92
CA THR A 152 19.74 -31.89 3.46
C THR A 152 21.11 -32.40 3.01
N MET A 153 22.20 -32.04 3.69
CA MET A 153 23.53 -32.57 3.38
C MET A 153 23.70 -34.02 3.85
N GLY A 154 23.18 -34.39 5.03
CA GLY A 154 23.18 -35.77 5.53
C GLY A 154 22.31 -36.70 4.69
N ALA A 155 21.17 -36.21 4.18
CA ALA A 155 20.35 -36.94 3.22
C ALA A 155 21.05 -37.12 1.86
N ALA A 156 21.94 -36.21 1.47
CA ALA A 156 22.72 -36.31 0.23
C ALA A 156 23.91 -37.27 0.36
N THR A 157 24.51 -37.41 1.56
CA THR A 157 25.56 -38.39 1.82
C THR A 157 25.01 -39.81 1.98
N ASN A 158 23.90 -39.99 2.68
CA ASN A 158 23.27 -41.31 2.83
C ASN A 158 22.69 -41.86 1.50
N LYS A 159 22.36 -40.98 0.55
CA LYS A 159 22.01 -41.38 -0.81
C LYS A 159 23.21 -41.91 -1.61
N LYS A 160 24.41 -41.39 -1.39
CA LYS A 160 25.63 -41.91 -2.04
C LYS A 160 26.05 -43.27 -1.49
N GLU A 161 25.97 -43.45 -0.17
CA GLU A 161 26.29 -44.74 0.47
C GLU A 161 25.28 -45.85 0.10
N GLY A 162 24.00 -45.51 -0.10
CA GLY A 162 22.99 -46.47 -0.58
C GLY A 162 23.06 -46.81 -2.07
N ASP A 163 23.70 -45.97 -2.89
CA ASP A 163 23.94 -46.24 -4.31
C ASP A 163 25.29 -46.98 -4.53
N ASP A 164 26.26 -46.85 -3.60
CA ASP A 164 27.56 -47.55 -3.64
C ASP A 164 27.49 -49.00 -3.07
N GLU A 165 26.45 -49.37 -2.31
CA GLU A 165 26.22 -50.75 -1.79
C GLU A 165 25.55 -51.72 -2.80
N LEU A 166 25.27 -51.30 -4.03
CA LEU A 166 24.64 -52.13 -5.09
C LEU A 166 25.61 -52.57 -6.20
N VAL A 167 26.92 -52.58 -5.96
CA VAL A 167 27.93 -53.10 -6.93
C VAL A 167 28.81 -54.19 -6.32
N GLU A 168 28.22 -55.16 -5.63
CA GLU A 168 28.90 -56.44 -5.34
C GLU A 168 27.89 -57.60 -5.46
N ASP A 169 27.39 -57.86 -6.67
CA ASP A 169 26.91 -59.19 -7.08
C ASP A 169 26.61 -59.20 -8.58
N ILE A 170 27.67 -59.12 -9.40
CA ILE A 170 27.61 -59.69 -10.75
C ILE A 170 28.49 -60.92 -10.72
N GLY A 171 27.80 -62.06 -10.61
CA GLY A 171 28.35 -63.40 -10.51
C GLY A 171 29.53 -63.64 -11.43
N ARG A 172 30.56 -64.23 -10.81
CA ARG A 172 31.60 -65.02 -11.44
C ARG A 172 30.93 -66.10 -12.30
N LEU A 173 30.71 -65.82 -13.58
CA LEU A 173 30.34 -66.85 -14.55
C LEU A 173 31.60 -67.69 -14.81
N ASP A 174 31.61 -68.87 -14.20
CA ASP A 174 32.53 -69.96 -14.53
C ASP A 174 32.45 -70.26 -16.03
N ILE A 175 33.46 -69.82 -16.78
CA ILE A 175 33.73 -70.35 -18.10
C ILE A 175 34.46 -71.67 -17.87
N ASN A 176 33.67 -72.76 -17.86
CA ASN A 176 34.16 -74.12 -17.91
C ASN A 176 35.09 -74.29 -19.12
N GLN A 177 36.33 -74.65 -18.82
CA GLN A 177 37.19 -75.36 -19.75
C GLN A 177 36.62 -76.76 -19.97
N ASN A 178 36.59 -77.21 -21.23
CA ASN A 178 36.49 -78.57 -21.78
C ASN A 178 35.85 -78.40 -23.18
N GLU A 179 36.45 -78.79 -24.31
CA GLU A 179 37.29 -79.95 -24.61
C GLU A 179 38.18 -79.65 -25.83
N THR A 180 39.35 -80.26 -25.81
CA THR A 180 40.21 -80.57 -26.95
C THR A 180 39.54 -81.62 -27.85
N ASP A 181 39.54 -81.37 -29.16
CA ASP A 181 40.07 -82.27 -30.20
C ASP A 181 40.36 -81.45 -31.46
#